data_AF-A0A7C0YE45-F1
#
_entry.id   AF-A0A7C0YE45-F1
#
_cell.length_a   1.000
_cell.length_b   1.000
_cell.length_c   1.000
_cell.angle_alpha   90.00
_cell.angle_beta   90.00
_cell.angle_gamma   90.00
#
_symmetry.space_group_name_H-M   'P 1'
#
loop_
_entity.id
_entity.type
_entity.pdbx_description
1 polymer ?
#
loop_
_entity_poly.entity_id
_entity_poly.type
_entity_poly.pdbx_seq_one_letter_code
_entity_poly.pdbx_strand_id
1 'polypeptide(L)'
;DAIKDESREKATRNVKLNLILDAVADRQEIFISDEELKKKILELSNSMYITPENFMKMYLPDENAYYYFRQNIIREKTIDYIYERAVSVEEDSGPSGKEESETEPKGEDE
;
A
#
# COMPACT_ATOMS: atom_id res chain seq x y z
N ASP A 1 -3.17 -17.80 21.41
CA ASP A 1 -3.95 -16.72 20.77
C ASP A 1 -3.16 -15.59 20.10
N ALA A 2 -1.82 -15.54 20.19
CA ALA A 2 -1.00 -14.48 19.55
C ALA A 2 -1.25 -14.28 18.04
N ILE A 3 -1.37 -15.37 17.25
CA ILE A 3 -1.63 -15.30 15.80
C ILE A 3 -2.96 -14.60 15.48
N LYS A 4 -3.97 -14.78 16.33
CA LYS A 4 -5.29 -14.16 16.16
C LYS A 4 -5.24 -12.66 16.47
N ASP A 5 -4.45 -12.27 17.47
CA ASP A 5 -4.30 -10.88 17.88
C ASP A 5 -3.50 -10.06 16.86
N GLU A 6 -2.40 -10.61 16.33
CA GLU A 6 -1.63 -9.99 15.23
C GLU A 6 -2.48 -9.83 13.95
N SER A 7 -3.26 -10.86 13.61
CA SER A 7 -4.16 -10.81 12.45
C SER A 7 -5.23 -9.73 12.61
N ARG A 8 -5.79 -9.58 13.81
CA ARG A 8 -6.78 -8.54 14.12
C ARG A 8 -6.18 -7.14 14.00
N GLU A 9 -4.97 -6.94 14.51
CA GLU A 9 -4.30 -5.64 14.47
C GLU A 9 -4.01 -5.21 13.02
N LYS A 10 -3.45 -6.13 12.22
CA LYS A 10 -3.23 -5.91 10.79
C LYS A 10 -4.52 -5.61 10.03
N ALA A 11 -5.58 -6.38 10.28
CA ALA A 11 -6.88 -6.14 9.67
C ALA A 11 -7.43 -4.75 10.03
N THR A 12 -7.32 -4.35 11.29
CA THR A 12 -7.76 -3.03 11.77
C THR A 12 -7.01 -1.91 11.06
N ARG A 13 -5.68 -2.01 10.94
CA ARG A 13 -4.87 -1.03 10.19
C ARG A 13 -5.29 -0.94 8.74
N ASN A 14 -5.47 -2.08 8.07
CA ASN A 14 -5.85 -2.12 6.65
C ASN A 14 -7.23 -1.51 6.39
N VAL A 15 -8.21 -1.80 7.25
CA VAL A 15 -9.55 -1.20 7.13
C VAL A 15 -9.47 0.32 7.30
N LYS A 16 -8.74 0.81 8.30
CA LYS A 16 -8.54 2.25 8.50
C LYS A 16 -7.87 2.91 7.29
N LEU A 17 -6.80 2.30 6.77
CA LEU A 17 -6.10 2.81 5.59
C LEU A 17 -7.05 2.92 4.39
N ASN A 18 -7.79 1.86 4.09
CA ASN A 18 -8.73 1.86 2.96
C ASN A 18 -9.80 2.94 3.11
N LEU A 19 -10.37 3.10 4.31
CA LEU A 19 -11.37 4.15 4.57
C LEU A 19 -10.79 5.57 4.41
N ILE A 20 -9.53 5.77 4.81
CA ILE A 20 -8.85 7.06 4.63
C ILE A 20 -8.62 7.33 3.13
N LEU A 21 -8.13 6.34 2.37
CA LEU A 21 -7.93 6.47 0.93
C LEU A 21 -9.25 6.75 0.21
N ASP A 22 -10.32 6.03 0.56
CA ASP A 22 -11.66 6.25 -0.01
C ASP A 22 -12.15 7.68 0.27
N ALA A 23 -11.99 8.16 1.51
CA ALA A 23 -12.38 9.53 1.88
C ALA A 23 -11.55 10.61 1.15
N VAL A 24 -10.27 10.36 0.86
CA VAL A 24 -9.44 11.28 0.07
C VAL A 24 -9.87 11.26 -1.39
N ALA A 25 -10.09 10.07 -1.96
CA ALA A 25 -10.55 9.91 -3.34
C ALA A 25 -11.85 10.68 -3.59
N ASP A 26 -12.83 10.53 -2.70
CA ASP A 26 -14.11 11.23 -2.77
C ASP A 26 -13.93 12.77 -2.70
N ARG A 27 -13.10 13.26 -1.78
CA ARG A 27 -12.87 14.70 -1.60
C ARG A 27 -12.13 15.36 -2.76
N GLN A 28 -11.28 14.60 -3.45
CA GLN A 28 -10.46 15.08 -4.55
C GLN A 28 -11.03 14.70 -5.92
N GLU A 29 -12.25 14.14 -5.94
CA GLU A 29 -12.94 13.69 -7.14
C GLU A 29 -12.06 12.74 -7.99
N ILE A 30 -11.34 11.84 -7.32
CA ILE A 30 -10.52 10.82 -7.98
C ILE A 30 -11.43 9.66 -8.38
N PHE A 31 -11.68 9.54 -9.67
CA PHE A 31 -12.46 8.44 -10.25
C PHE A 31 -11.68 7.70 -11.33
N ILE A 32 -12.23 6.56 -11.74
CA ILE A 32 -11.83 5.82 -12.93
C ILE A 32 -13.02 5.75 -13.88
N SER A 33 -12.73 6.07 -15.14
CA SER A 33 -13.66 5.96 -16.27
C SER A 33 -13.74 4.51 -16.79
N ASP A 34 -14.79 4.21 -17.52
CA ASP A 34 -14.96 2.89 -18.14
C ASP A 34 -13.84 2.57 -19.16
N GLU A 35 -13.31 3.59 -19.83
CA GLU A 35 -12.22 3.44 -20.78
C GLU A 35 -10.89 3.08 -20.08
N GLU A 36 -10.55 3.79 -19.00
CA GLU A 36 -9.40 3.45 -18.16
C GLU A 36 -9.54 2.05 -17.57
N LEU A 37 -10.74 1.66 -17.17
CA LEU A 37 -11.00 0.34 -16.61
C LEU A 37 -10.82 -0.76 -17.65
N LYS A 38 -11.32 -0.57 -18.89
CA LYS A 38 -11.07 -1.48 -20.01
C LYS A 38 -9.58 -1.59 -20.33
N LYS A 39 -8.86 -0.47 -20.34
CA LYS A 39 -7.42 -0.44 -20.56
C LYS A 39 -6.68 -1.24 -19.48
N LYS A 40 -7.04 -1.04 -18.20
CA LYS A 40 -6.44 -1.79 -17.08
C LYS A 40 -6.73 -3.29 -17.18
N ILE A 41 -7.95 -3.69 -17.54
CA ILE A 41 -8.30 -5.10 -17.78
C ILE A 41 -7.43 -5.69 -18.89
N LEU A 42 -7.27 -4.98 -20.00
CA LEU A 42 -6.42 -5.41 -21.12
C LEU A 42 -4.94 -5.54 -20.71
N GLU A 43 -4.41 -4.57 -19.97
CA GLU A 43 -3.04 -4.59 -19.46
C GLU A 43 -2.80 -5.79 -18.55
N LEU A 44 -3.68 -6.01 -17.57
CA LEU A 44 -3.57 -7.11 -16.62
C LEU A 44 -3.74 -8.46 -17.31
N SER A 45 -4.73 -8.61 -18.20
CA SER A 45 -4.92 -9.86 -18.94
C SER A 45 -3.72 -10.20 -19.80
N ASN A 46 -3.14 -9.20 -20.48
CA ASN A 46 -1.93 -9.37 -21.27
C ASN A 46 -0.73 -9.77 -20.40
N SER A 47 -0.56 -9.15 -19.23
CA SER A 47 0.51 -9.51 -18.29
C SER A 47 0.41 -10.94 -17.77
N MET A 48 -0.81 -11.48 -17.72
CA MET A 48 -1.12 -12.84 -17.28
C MET A 48 -1.20 -13.85 -18.45
N TYR A 49 -0.95 -13.41 -19.69
CA TYR A 49 -1.08 -14.23 -20.91
C TYR A 49 -2.47 -14.87 -21.08
N ILE A 50 -3.53 -14.18 -20.64
CA ILE A 50 -4.93 -14.59 -20.84
C ILE A 50 -5.70 -13.53 -21.61
N THR A 51 -6.82 -13.92 -22.22
CA THR A 51 -7.71 -12.96 -22.88
C THR A 51 -8.42 -12.07 -21.85
N PRO A 52 -8.80 -10.83 -22.20
CA PRO A 52 -9.62 -9.97 -21.34
C PRO A 52 -10.91 -10.65 -20.87
N GLU A 53 -11.53 -11.45 -21.75
CA GLU A 53 -12.73 -12.22 -21.44
C GLU A 53 -12.48 -13.25 -20.33
N ASN A 54 -11.38 -14.01 -20.43
CA ASN A 54 -11.01 -14.97 -19.40
C ASN A 54 -10.63 -14.27 -18.09
N PHE A 55 -9.97 -13.10 -18.16
CA PHE A 55 -9.68 -12.30 -16.97
C PHE A 55 -10.98 -11.89 -16.25
N MET A 56 -11.96 -11.34 -16.99
CA MET A 56 -13.25 -10.96 -16.42
C MET A 56 -13.96 -12.17 -15.80
N LYS A 57 -13.98 -13.31 -16.49
CA LYS A 57 -14.63 -14.54 -15.97
C LYS A 57 -13.97 -15.09 -14.70
N MET A 58 -12.64 -15.02 -14.59
CA MET A 58 -11.90 -15.61 -13.47
C MET A 58 -11.80 -14.67 -12.26
N TYR A 59 -11.61 -13.37 -12.49
CA TYR A 59 -11.30 -12.41 -11.44
C TYR A 59 -12.42 -11.40 -11.17
N LEU A 60 -13.35 -11.20 -12.12
CA LEU A 60 -14.48 -10.28 -12.01
C LEU A 60 -15.82 -11.02 -12.25
N PRO A 61 -16.08 -12.15 -11.58
CA PRO A 61 -17.22 -13.03 -11.89
C PRO A 61 -18.59 -12.41 -11.56
N ASP A 62 -18.62 -11.39 -10.70
CA ASP A 62 -19.83 -10.74 -10.24
C ASP A 62 -19.61 -9.23 -10.00
N GLU A 63 -20.69 -8.52 -9.71
CA GLU A 63 -20.69 -7.07 -9.47
C GLU A 63 -19.84 -6.67 -8.26
N ASN A 64 -19.73 -7.51 -7.23
CA ASN A 64 -18.92 -7.20 -6.05
C ASN A 64 -17.44 -7.27 -6.40
N ALA A 65 -17.01 -8.33 -7.10
CA ALA A 65 -15.64 -8.46 -7.57
C ALA A 65 -15.25 -7.31 -8.50
N TYR A 66 -16.16 -6.93 -9.41
CA TYR A 66 -15.98 -5.77 -10.27
C TYR A 66 -15.87 -4.46 -9.48
N TYR A 67 -16.74 -4.25 -8.49
CA TYR A 67 -16.70 -3.10 -7.60
C TYR A 67 -15.36 -3.03 -6.86
N TYR A 68 -14.92 -4.12 -6.21
CA TYR A 68 -13.66 -4.14 -5.48
C TYR A 68 -12.46 -3.88 -6.39
N PHE A 69 -12.46 -4.45 -7.59
CA PHE A 69 -11.42 -4.18 -8.58
C PHE A 69 -11.35 -2.69 -8.95
N ARG A 70 -12.51 -2.08 -9.25
CA ARG A 70 -12.61 -0.64 -9.51
C ARG A 70 -12.09 0.19 -8.32
N GLN A 71 -12.52 -0.14 -7.10
CA GLN A 71 -12.11 0.57 -5.90
C GLN A 71 -10.61 0.47 -5.63
N ASN A 72 -9.99 -0.68 -5.87
CA ASN A 72 -8.54 -0.82 -5.71
C ASN A 72 -7.77 0.09 -6.67
N ILE A 73 -8.21 0.23 -7.93
CA ILE A 73 -7.55 1.14 -8.88
C ILE A 73 -7.73 2.61 -8.45
N ILE A 74 -8.90 2.99 -7.93
CA ILE A 74 -9.13 4.34 -7.39
C ILE A 74 -8.18 4.61 -6.22
N ARG A 75 -8.00 3.63 -5.32
CA ARG A 75 -7.05 3.74 -4.20
C ARG A 75 -5.61 3.85 -4.68
N GLU A 76 -5.20 3.09 -5.69
CA GLU A 76 -3.88 3.23 -6.34
C GLU A 76 -3.67 4.67 -6.84
N LYS A 77 -4.62 5.20 -7.63
CA LYS A 77 -4.58 6.59 -8.11
C LYS A 77 -4.54 7.60 -6.97
N THR A 78 -5.21 7.31 -5.86
CA THR A 78 -5.22 8.17 -4.67
C THR A 78 -3.88 8.16 -3.96
N ILE A 79 -3.21 7.02 -3.88
CA ILE A 79 -1.85 6.92 -3.36
C ILE A 79 -0.89 7.75 -4.22
N ASP A 80 -0.96 7.62 -5.55
CA ASP A 80 -0.16 8.41 -6.47
C ASP A 80 -0.39 9.92 -6.26
N TYR A 81 -1.66 10.35 -6.17
CA TYR A 81 -2.04 11.73 -5.89
C TYR A 81 -1.43 12.27 -4.58
N ILE A 82 -1.46 11.46 -3.51
CA ILE A 82 -0.89 11.81 -2.20
C ILE A 82 0.63 11.91 -2.32
N TYR A 83 1.26 10.93 -2.97
CA TYR A 83 2.72 10.87 -3.13
C TYR A 83 3.26 12.09 -3.87
N GLU A 84 2.61 12.51 -4.96
CA GLU A 84 2.98 13.72 -5.72
C GLU A 84 2.93 15.02 -4.91
N ARG A 85 2.14 15.06 -3.83
CA ARG A 85 1.91 16.25 -2.98
C ARG A 85 2.58 16.15 -1.62
N ALA A 86 3.14 14.99 -1.29
CA ALA A 86 3.85 14.79 -0.06
C ALA A 86 5.13 15.62 -0.07
N VAL A 87 5.43 16.29 1.05
CA VAL A 87 6.71 16.96 1.23
C VAL A 87 7.73 15.89 1.56
N SER A 88 8.71 15.70 0.67
CA SER A 88 9.86 14.85 0.97
C SER A 88 10.65 15.46 2.11
N VAL A 89 10.68 14.77 3.24
CA VAL A 89 11.73 14.94 4.24
C VAL A 89 12.91 14.15 3.71
N GLU A 90 13.95 14.83 3.22
CA GLU A 90 15.25 14.18 3.08
C GLU A 90 15.61 13.63 4.47
N GLU A 91 15.82 12.32 4.57
CA GLU A 91 16.49 11.76 5.74
C GLU A 91 17.88 12.39 5.77
N ASP A 92 18.10 13.34 6.67
CA ASP A 92 19.43 13.67 7.13
C ASP A 92 20.03 12.37 7.65
N SER A 93 20.85 11.72 6.83
CA SER A 93 21.76 10.67 7.26
C SER A 93 22.82 11.31 8.17
N GLY A 94 22.40 11.78 9.34
CA GLY A 94 23.24 12.28 10.41
C GLY A 94 24.05 11.13 11.03
N PRO A 95 25.23 11.42 11.59
CA PRO A 95 26.29 10.45 11.78
C PRO A 95 25.89 9.39 12.80
N SER A 96 26.12 8.12 12.42
CA SER A 96 26.17 6.97 13.31
C SER A 96 26.80 7.36 14.64
N GLY A 97 25.97 7.41 15.68
CA GLY A 97 26.37 7.71 17.04
C GLY A 97 27.53 6.80 17.44
N LYS A 98 28.58 7.44 17.93
CA LYS A 98 29.76 6.83 18.54
C LYS A 98 29.30 5.95 19.70
N GLU A 99 29.55 4.64 19.62
CA GLU A 99 29.81 3.89 20.84
C GLU A 99 31.24 4.24 21.26
N GLU A 100 31.33 5.15 22.22
CA GLU A 100 32.52 5.34 23.03
C GLU A 100 32.77 4.01 23.76
N SER A 101 33.83 3.31 23.35
CA SER A 101 34.45 2.25 24.14
C SER A 101 34.95 2.88 25.43
N GLU A 102 34.13 2.84 26.48
CA GLU A 102 34.57 3.01 27.86
C GLU A 102 35.68 2.00 28.14
N THR A 103 36.89 2.52 28.31
CA THR A 103 38.02 1.78 28.85
C THR A 103 37.72 1.42 30.30
N GLU A 104 37.48 0.13 30.59
CA GLU A 104 37.50 -0.37 31.97
C GLU A 104 38.88 -0.13 32.60
N PRO A 105 38.96 0.45 33.81
CA PRO A 105 40.17 0.41 34.60
C PRO A 105 40.24 -0.94 35.33
N LYS A 106 41.28 -1.73 35.07
CA LYS A 106 41.71 -2.81 35.97
C LYS A 106 43.04 -2.45 36.62
N GLY A 107 42.94 -1.85 37.80
CA GLY A 107 43.87 -2.00 38.91
C GLY A 107 43.00 -2.28 40.15
N GLU A 108 43.36 -3.08 41.14
CA GLU A 108 44.56 -3.80 41.54
C GLU A 108 44.05 -4.99 42.40
N ASP A 109 44.87 -5.99 42.69
CA ASP A 109 45.17 -6.40 44.07
C ASP A 109 45.95 -7.74 44.11
N GLU A 110 47.12 -7.64 44.76
CA GLU A 110 47.96 -8.66 45.43
C GLU A 110 48.80 -9.68 44.62
#